data_AF-A0AAE7A1Q7-F1
#
_entry.id   AF-A0AAE7A1Q7-F1
#
_cell.length_a   1.000
_cell.length_b   1.000
_cell.length_c   1.000
_cell.angle_alpha   90.00
_cell.angle_beta   90.00
_cell.angle_gamma   90.00
#
_symmetry.space_group_name_H-M   'P 1'
#
loop_
_entity.id
_entity.type
_entity.pdbx_description
1 polymer ?
#
loop_
_entity_poly.entity_id
_entity_poly.type
_entity_poly.pdbx_seq_one_letter_code
_entity_poly.pdbx_strand_id
1 'polypeptide(L)' 'MEAFLVFGESDQDEYVLDVANDSYQVGDKQAIDNVFEEFDTFDGLLGFMLDLIIERA' A
#
# COMPACT_ATOMS: atom_id res chain seq x y z
N MET A 1 -12.78 1.85 -14.62
CA MET A 1 -12.77 1.16 -13.31
C MET A 1 -11.33 0.79 -13.09
N GLU A 2 -10.63 1.61 -12.32
CA GLU A 2 -9.27 1.30 -11.89
C GLU A 2 -9.38 0.09 -10.96
N ALA A 3 -8.68 -0.98 -11.31
CA ALA A 3 -8.72 -2.22 -10.59
C ALA A 3 -7.63 -2.15 -9.51
N PHE A 4 -7.96 -1.60 -8.35
CA PHE A 4 -7.10 -1.67 -7.18
C PHE A 4 -7.38 -2.97 -6.43
N LEU A 5 -6.34 -3.75 -6.14
CA LEU A 5 -6.41 -4.97 -5.34
C LEU A 5 -5.86 -4.69 -3.94
N VAL A 6 -6.75 -4.65 -2.95
CA VAL A 6 -6.38 -4.36 -1.56
C VAL A 6 -5.75 -5.60 -0.92
N PHE A 7 -4.54 -5.47 -0.39
CA PHE A 7 -3.85 -6.52 0.38
C PHE A 7 -4.10 -6.40 1.88
N GLY A 8 -4.32 -5.19 2.36
CA GLY A 8 -4.54 -4.91 3.77
C GLY A 8 -4.94 -3.47 3.98
N GLU A 9 -5.56 -3.21 5.12
CA GLU A 9 -5.93 -1.88 5.57
C GLU A 9 -5.51 -1.72 7.04
N SER A 10 -5.11 -0.51 7.38
CA SER A 10 -4.87 0.00 8.73
C SER A 10 -5.99 0.97 9.10
N ASP A 11 -5.91 1.61 10.26
CA ASP A 11 -6.86 2.66 10.66
C ASP A 11 -6.82 3.89 9.75
N GLN A 12 -5.66 4.19 9.16
CA GLN A 12 -5.45 5.36 8.29
C GLN A 12 -4.98 5.00 6.87
N ASP A 13 -4.23 3.92 6.74
CA ASP A 13 -3.55 3.56 5.49
C ASP A 13 -4.21 2.34 4.82
N GLU A 14 -4.16 2.28 3.48
CA GLU A 14 -4.56 1.14 2.67
C GLU A 14 -3.39 0.70 1.78
N TYR A 15 -3.17 -0.61 1.73
CA TYR A 15 -2.10 -1.24 0.95
C TYR A 15 -2.73 -1.90 -0.27
N VAL A 16 -2.44 -1.38 -1.47
CA VAL A 16 -3.10 -1.80 -2.71
C VAL A 16 -2.11 -2.15 -3.82
N LEU A 17 -2.51 -3.02 -4.74
CA LEU A 17 -1.92 -3.14 -6.06
C LEU A 17 -2.81 -2.38 -7.04
N ASP A 18 -2.24 -1.37 -7.68
CA ASP A 18 -2.83 -0.77 -8.86
C ASP A 18 -2.56 -1.66 -10.06
N VAL A 19 -3.57 -2.42 -10.48
CA VAL A 19 -3.47 -3.34 -11.63
C VAL A 19 -3.35 -2.59 -12.96
N ALA A 20 -3.74 -1.31 -13.02
CA ALA A 20 -3.61 -0.52 -14.24
C ALA A 20 -2.17 -0.07 -14.46
N ASN A 21 -1.46 0.29 -13.39
CA ASN A 21 -0.07 0.73 -13.43
C ASN A 21 0.94 -0.37 -13.07
N ASP A 22 0.46 -1.55 -12.66
CA ASP A 22 1.25 -2.67 -12.15
C ASP A 22 2.18 -2.27 -10.99
N SER A 23 1.70 -1.34 -10.14
CA SER A 23 2.45 -0.77 -9.02
C SER A 23 1.76 -1.05 -7.69
N TYR A 24 2.55 -1.29 -6.66
CA TYR A 24 2.08 -1.47 -5.29
C TYR A 24 2.13 -0.12 -4.59
N GLN A 25 1.07 0.24 -3.89
CA GLN A 25 0.92 1.58 -3.33
C GLN A 25 0.42 1.48 -1.89
N VAL A 26 0.88 2.42 -1.07
CA VAL A 26 0.36 2.70 0.26
C VAL A 26 -0.32 4.04 0.18
N GLY A 27 -1.64 4.04 0.26
CA GLY A 27 -2.46 5.24 0.16
C GLY A 27 -3.21 5.54 1.45
N ASP A 28 -3.66 6.76 1.61
CA ASP A 28 -4.62 7.09 2.66
C ASP A 28 -5.99 6.51 2.31
N LYS A 29 -6.63 5.82 3.27
CA LYS A 29 -7.94 5.21 3.07
C LYS A 29 -9.06 6.21 2.77
N GLN A 30 -8.93 7.46 3.25
CA GLN A 30 -9.92 8.52 3.06
C GLN A 30 -9.59 9.44 1.89
N ALA A 31 -8.32 9.50 1.47
CA ALA A 31 -7.88 10.27 0.32
C ALA A 31 -7.20 9.35 -0.70
N ILE A 32 -8.00 8.81 -1.62
CA ILE A 32 -7.59 7.86 -2.68
C ILE A 32 -6.42 8.39 -3.54
N ASP A 33 -6.26 9.71 -3.65
CA ASP A 33 -5.18 10.37 -4.41
C ASP A 33 -3.90 10.59 -3.60
N ASN A 34 -3.94 10.34 -2.29
CA ASN A 34 -2.83 10.60 -1.38
C ASN A 34 -2.01 9.33 -1.18
N VAL A 35 -1.16 9.04 -2.16
CA VAL A 35 -0.20 7.94 -2.12
C VAL A 35 1.01 8.37 -1.29
N PHE A 36 1.28 7.65 -0.21
CA PHE A 36 2.43 7.87 0.66
C PHE A 36 3.70 7.24 0.08
N GLU A 37 3.59 6.00 -0.39
CA GLU A 37 4.71 5.24 -0.93
C GLU A 37 4.26 4.33 -2.08
N GLU A 38 5.14 4.16 -3.05
CA GLU A 38 4.95 3.31 -4.22
C GLU A 38 6.12 2.33 -4.34
N PHE A 39 5.81 1.10 -4.74
CA PHE A 39 6.77 0.03 -4.94
C PHE A 39 6.50 -0.68 -6.25
N ASP A 40 7.59 -1.05 -6.94
CA ASP A 40 7.51 -1.86 -8.16
C ASP A 40 7.25 -3.35 -7.89
N THR A 41 7.38 -3.80 -6.62
CA THR A 41 7.26 -5.21 -6.26
C THR A 41 6.50 -5.43 -4.96
N PHE A 42 5.81 -6.57 -4.87
CA PHE A 42 5.11 -6.99 -3.65
C PHE A 42 6.07 -7.13 -2.46
N ASP A 43 7.30 -7.59 -2.69
CA ASP A 43 8.31 -7.74 -1.64
C ASP A 43 8.67 -6.40 -0.99
N GLY A 44 8.71 -5.32 -1.78
CA GLY A 44 8.90 -3.96 -1.27
C GLY A 44 7.75 -3.52 -0.35
N LEU A 45 6.51 -3.71 -0.80
CA LEU A 45 5.32 -3.41 0.00
C LEU A 45 5.28 -4.23 1.30
N LEU A 46 5.59 -5.53 1.21
CA LEU A 46 5.60 -6.42 2.37
C LEU A 46 6.72 -6.07 3.35
N GLY A 47 7.91 -5.76 2.85
CA GLY A 47 9.04 -5.28 3.65
C GLY A 47 8.66 -4.04 4.45
N PHE A 48 8.05 -3.06 3.78
CA PHE A 48 7.54 -1.86 4.43
C PHE A 48 6.52 -2.16 5.54
N MET A 49 5.55 -3.05 5.29
CA MET A 49 4.62 -3.47 6.34
C MET A 49 5.32 -4.13 7.53
N LEU A 50 6.31 -4.98 7.28
CA LEU A 50 7.07 -5.66 8.32
C LEU A 50 7.93 -4.69 9.12
N ASP A 51 8.60 -3.74 8.47
CA ASP A 51 9.38 -2.69 9.13
C ASP A 51 8.50 -1.86 10.06
N LEU A 52 7.30 -1.46 9.62
CA LEU A 52 6.34 -0.74 10.46
C LEU A 52 5.92 -1.55 11.71
N ILE A 53 5.75 -2.87 11.58
CA ILE A 53 5.42 -3.74 12.70
C ILE A 53 6.60 -3.88 13.67
N ILE A 54 7.82 -4.01 13.13
CA ILE A 54 9.04 -4.18 13.92
C ILE A 54 9.43 -2.88 14.65
N GLU A 55 9.36 -1.72 13.99
CA GLU A 55 9.67 -0.43 14.61
C GLU A 55 8.68 -0.02 15.70
N ARG A 56 7.46 -0.58 15.69
CA ARG A 56 6.44 -0.36 16.74
C ARG A 56 6.49 -1.36 17.90
N ALA A 57 7.35 -2.39 17.85
CA ALA A 57 7.47 -3.43 18.88
C ALA A 57 8.46 -3.06 20.00
#